data_AF-A0AAU9L5W4-F1
#
_entry.id   AF-A0AAU9L5W4-F1
#
_cell.length_a   1.000
_cell.length_b   1.000
_cell.length_c   1.000
_cell.angle_alpha   90.00
_cell.angle_beta   90.00
_cell.angle_gamma   90.00
#
_symmetry.space_group_name_H-M   'P 1'
#
loop_
_entity.id
_entity.type
_entity.pdbx_description
1 polymer ?
#
loop_
_entity_poly.entity_id
_entity_poly.type
_entity_poly.pdbx_seq_one_letter_code
_entity_poly.pdbx_strand_id
1 'polypeptide(L)'
;MTSTSLSYTELKCLSAACNKLWDLDTNRLEPNVHYELNLQEGKNAFAHGDVARDALFTFVDPCIFERKTYQLLFHLLDNYERETGVTERVTPKELLENNTFLNAVIETPPMRYAHAWLLKNRKVTGDLQDFKKKLELIWFGMYRREVRNDSSGFEHVFVGEEKNGKICGCHNWLQVYNEERNGRINYKGYIRPRQRGCKFVEPHNKEQLVTFQFQWEDETKLVSTSLIGVSPEFEMALYTMCFLNGQENNHVQLGPYLCNIKCFSFGHGKDTKIGTAFPEALPLTEAQAATKIQSILRGNHARVQNPHVRRQPPPPPPGPAWGPPPGGAAIPVPQPSGAHSAGNAWAKPLSQRGPPTAAPGGSKPDDAWAQPRKW
;
A
#
# COMPACT_ATOMS: atom_id res chain seq x y z
N MET A 1 -31.28 2.13 -3.48
CA MET A 1 -30.19 2.62 -2.60
C MET A 1 -30.46 2.07 -1.20
N THR A 2 -29.76 1.01 -0.80
CA THR A 2 -29.89 0.46 0.55
C THR A 2 -29.28 1.44 1.54
N SER A 3 -30.12 2.09 2.34
CA SER A 3 -29.69 2.83 3.52
C SER A 3 -28.98 1.85 4.44
N THR A 4 -27.66 1.96 4.55
CA THR A 4 -26.87 1.14 5.48
C THR A 4 -27.20 1.61 6.90
N SER A 5 -28.18 0.96 7.54
CA SER A 5 -28.53 1.26 8.92
C SER A 5 -27.36 0.92 9.84
N LEU A 6 -26.72 1.93 10.42
CA LEU A 6 -25.68 1.75 11.42
C LEU A 6 -26.25 1.04 12.65
N SER A 7 -25.59 -0.04 13.10
CA SER A 7 -26.00 -0.71 14.34
C SER A 7 -25.59 0.08 15.58
N TYR A 8 -26.27 -0.16 16.71
CA TYR A 8 -25.90 0.48 17.99
C TYR A 8 -24.46 0.16 18.39
N THR A 9 -24.02 -1.09 18.20
CA THR A 9 -22.66 -1.54 18.48
C THR A 9 -21.63 -0.79 17.63
N GLU A 10 -21.88 -0.66 16.32
CA GLU A 10 -21.01 0.11 15.43
C GLU A 10 -20.89 1.57 15.88
N LEU A 11 -22.01 2.22 16.25
CA LEU A 11 -22.00 3.60 16.69
C LEU A 11 -21.19 3.84 17.97
N LYS A 12 -21.12 2.84 18.87
CA LYS A 12 -20.44 2.97 20.17
C LYS A 12 -19.02 2.41 20.20
N CYS A 13 -18.63 1.61 19.21
CA CYS A 13 -17.34 0.94 19.17
C CYS A 13 -16.62 1.19 17.85
N LEU A 14 -15.54 1.98 17.89
CA LEU A 14 -14.70 2.26 16.71
C LEU A 14 -14.23 0.96 16.05
N SER A 15 -13.80 -0.03 16.83
CA SER A 15 -13.38 -1.34 16.32
C SER A 15 -14.48 -2.06 15.54
N ALA A 16 -15.73 -2.02 16.03
CA ALA A 16 -16.86 -2.63 15.32
C ALA A 16 -17.16 -1.91 13.99
N ALA A 17 -17.06 -0.58 13.98
CA ALA A 17 -17.25 0.21 12.76
C ALA A 17 -16.12 -0.01 11.74
N CYS A 18 -14.87 -0.11 12.18
CA CYS A 18 -13.72 -0.46 11.34
C CYS A 18 -13.86 -1.89 10.78
N ASN A 19 -14.34 -2.84 11.58
CA ASN A 19 -14.63 -4.19 11.09
C ASN A 19 -15.77 -4.17 10.05
N LYS A 20 -16.75 -3.29 10.21
CA LYS A 20 -17.81 -3.13 9.21
C LYS A 20 -17.29 -2.55 7.89
N LEU A 21 -16.33 -1.61 7.94
CA LEU A 21 -15.64 -1.14 6.73
C LEU A 21 -14.96 -2.29 5.98
N TRP A 22 -14.38 -3.25 6.70
CA TRP A 22 -13.78 -4.44 6.08
C TRP A 22 -14.81 -5.21 5.27
N ASP A 23 -16.03 -5.41 5.78
CA ASP A 23 -17.08 -6.11 5.03
C ASP A 23 -17.62 -5.30 3.83
N LEU A 24 -17.50 -3.97 3.89
CA LEU A 24 -17.98 -3.05 2.86
C LEU A 24 -16.97 -2.76 1.75
N ASP A 25 -15.73 -3.21 1.88
CA ASP A 25 -14.69 -3.05 0.86
C ASP A 25 -14.91 -4.01 -0.32
N THR A 26 -15.91 -3.70 -1.14
CA THR A 26 -16.27 -4.48 -2.32
C THR A 26 -15.20 -4.46 -3.41
N ASN A 27 -14.26 -3.52 -3.35
CA ASN A 27 -13.15 -3.38 -4.28
C ASN A 27 -11.87 -4.07 -3.79
N ARG A 28 -11.89 -4.70 -2.60
CA ARG A 28 -10.78 -5.52 -2.09
C ARG A 28 -10.45 -6.65 -3.05
N LEU A 29 -9.16 -6.90 -3.21
CA LEU A 29 -8.60 -8.00 -3.96
C LEU A 29 -8.56 -9.28 -3.14
N GLU A 30 -8.91 -10.38 -3.79
CA GLU A 30 -8.85 -11.73 -3.23
C GLU A 30 -7.47 -12.38 -3.46
N PRO A 31 -6.79 -12.87 -2.41
CA PRO A 31 -5.52 -13.57 -2.54
C PRO A 31 -5.61 -14.87 -3.35
N ASN A 32 -4.64 -15.11 -4.23
CA ASN A 32 -4.56 -16.19 -5.25
C ASN A 32 -5.62 -16.13 -6.36
N VAL A 33 -6.41 -15.07 -6.41
CA VAL A 33 -7.29 -14.78 -7.54
C VAL A 33 -6.78 -13.54 -8.26
N HIS A 34 -6.67 -12.44 -7.52
CA HIS A 34 -6.28 -11.14 -8.05
C HIS A 34 -4.80 -10.81 -7.80
N TYR A 35 -4.15 -11.47 -6.85
CA TYR A 35 -2.72 -11.32 -6.59
C TYR A 35 -2.16 -12.54 -5.87
N GLU A 36 -0.86 -12.77 -5.95
CA GLU A 36 -0.16 -13.79 -5.18
C GLU A 36 1.12 -13.22 -4.56
N LEU A 37 1.32 -13.56 -3.29
CA LEU A 37 2.53 -13.18 -2.54
C LEU A 37 3.53 -14.32 -2.51
N ASN A 38 4.80 -13.97 -2.63
CA ASN A 38 5.96 -14.81 -2.34
C ASN A 38 6.63 -14.32 -1.04
N LEU A 39 6.12 -14.78 0.11
CA LEU A 39 6.64 -14.35 1.42
C LEU A 39 8.08 -14.80 1.67
N GLN A 40 8.54 -15.88 1.02
CA GLN A 40 9.90 -16.41 1.19
C GLN A 40 10.22 -16.69 2.67
N GLU A 41 11.42 -16.36 3.14
CA GLU A 41 11.81 -16.63 4.52
C GLU A 41 11.48 -15.49 5.48
N GLY A 42 11.16 -15.88 6.72
CA GLY A 42 10.92 -14.95 7.80
C GLY A 42 12.21 -14.50 8.50
N LYS A 43 12.17 -13.29 9.05
CA LYS A 43 13.28 -12.72 9.84
C LYS A 43 12.80 -11.92 11.04
N ASN A 44 13.76 -11.54 11.88
CA ASN A 44 13.53 -10.60 12.98
C ASN A 44 13.63 -9.17 12.47
N ALA A 45 12.89 -8.24 13.08
CA ALA A 45 12.81 -6.84 12.67
C ALA A 45 14.17 -6.13 12.50
N PHE A 46 15.13 -6.45 13.37
CA PHE A 46 16.46 -5.82 13.38
C PHE A 46 17.52 -6.62 12.61
N ALA A 47 17.15 -7.71 11.94
CA ALA A 47 18.08 -8.43 11.11
C ALA A 47 18.33 -7.67 9.79
N HIS A 48 19.59 -7.49 9.41
CA HIS A 48 19.98 -6.78 8.18
C HIS A 48 20.18 -7.70 6.97
N GLY A 49 20.28 -9.02 7.18
CA GLY A 49 20.53 -9.98 6.10
C GLY A 49 19.35 -10.13 5.15
N ASP A 50 19.63 -10.23 3.84
CA ASP A 50 18.61 -10.51 2.84
C ASP A 50 18.23 -11.99 2.86
N VAL A 51 16.97 -12.28 3.18
CA VAL A 51 16.42 -13.66 3.18
C VAL A 51 15.33 -13.83 2.13
N ALA A 52 15.20 -12.85 1.22
CA ALA A 52 14.23 -12.87 0.14
C ALA A 52 14.91 -12.49 -1.18
N ARG A 53 15.23 -13.51 -1.99
CA ARG A 53 15.90 -13.32 -3.29
C ARG A 53 14.96 -12.81 -4.38
N ASP A 54 13.67 -13.09 -4.23
CA ASP A 54 12.64 -12.76 -5.21
C ASP A 54 11.76 -11.58 -4.73
N ALA A 55 10.92 -11.06 -5.63
CA ALA A 55 9.91 -10.06 -5.29
C ALA A 55 8.88 -10.58 -4.29
N LEU A 56 8.29 -9.68 -3.49
CA LEU A 56 7.15 -9.98 -2.62
C LEU A 56 5.91 -10.33 -3.44
N PHE A 57 5.64 -9.60 -4.53
CA PHE A 57 4.49 -9.85 -5.39
C PHE A 57 4.87 -10.79 -6.54
N THR A 58 4.37 -12.02 -6.52
CA THR A 58 4.49 -12.96 -7.65
C THR A 58 3.71 -12.44 -8.85
N PHE A 59 2.47 -12.01 -8.60
CA PHE A 59 1.66 -11.31 -9.59
C PHE A 59 0.62 -10.43 -8.91
N VAL A 60 0.18 -9.41 -9.63
CA VAL A 60 -1.05 -8.65 -9.38
C VAL A 60 -1.78 -8.57 -10.70
N ASP A 61 -3.06 -8.94 -10.72
CA ASP A 61 -3.89 -8.98 -11.92
C ASP A 61 -3.99 -7.58 -12.55
N PRO A 62 -3.63 -7.40 -13.82
CA PRO A 62 -3.74 -6.11 -14.50
C PRO A 62 -5.15 -5.50 -14.51
N CYS A 63 -6.21 -6.28 -14.32
CA CYS A 63 -7.58 -5.76 -14.25
C CYS A 63 -7.76 -4.71 -13.13
N ILE A 64 -6.87 -4.67 -12.13
CA ILE A 64 -6.93 -3.66 -11.07
C ILE A 64 -6.70 -2.25 -11.63
N PHE A 65 -5.92 -2.09 -12.71
CA PHE A 65 -5.64 -0.79 -13.32
C PHE A 65 -6.85 -0.23 -14.09
N GLU A 66 -7.86 -1.06 -14.32
CA GLU A 66 -9.14 -0.66 -14.93
C GLU A 66 -10.18 -0.27 -13.87
N ARG A 67 -9.94 -0.63 -12.60
CA ARG A 67 -10.82 -0.23 -11.50
C ARG A 67 -10.60 1.26 -11.20
N LYS A 68 -11.68 2.03 -11.27
CA LYS A 68 -11.69 3.51 -11.17
C LYS A 68 -10.83 4.06 -10.03
N THR A 69 -11.02 3.60 -8.79
CA THR A 69 -10.30 4.16 -7.63
C THR A 69 -8.82 3.78 -7.58
N TYR A 70 -8.46 2.59 -8.07
CA TYR A 70 -7.06 2.17 -8.20
C TYR A 70 -6.35 2.99 -9.28
N GLN A 71 -6.94 3.12 -10.46
CA GLN A 71 -6.38 3.91 -11.56
C GLN A 71 -6.10 5.36 -11.11
N LEU A 72 -7.08 5.98 -10.46
CA LEU A 72 -6.95 7.35 -9.96
C LEU A 72 -5.89 7.46 -8.85
N LEU A 73 -5.71 6.43 -8.01
CA LEU A 73 -4.61 6.43 -7.06
C LEU A 73 -3.26 6.38 -7.78
N PHE A 74 -3.09 5.54 -8.82
CA PHE A 74 -1.83 5.49 -9.58
C PHE A 74 -1.51 6.81 -10.29
N HIS A 75 -2.52 7.53 -10.78
CA HIS A 75 -2.37 8.90 -11.31
C HIS A 75 -2.07 9.96 -10.24
N LEU A 76 -2.17 9.62 -8.96
CA LEU A 76 -1.67 10.47 -7.89
C LEU A 76 -0.23 10.09 -7.58
N LEU A 77 0.05 8.79 -7.42
CA LEU A 77 1.38 8.28 -7.08
C LEU A 77 2.46 8.66 -8.11
N ASP A 78 2.11 8.89 -9.37
CA ASP A 78 3.04 9.25 -10.44
C ASP A 78 3.47 10.72 -10.44
N ASN A 79 2.77 11.57 -9.70
CA ASN A 79 3.12 12.98 -9.56
C ASN A 79 4.18 13.23 -8.48
N TYR A 80 4.41 12.28 -7.57
CA TYR A 80 5.22 12.51 -6.37
C TYR A 80 6.66 12.01 -6.51
N GLU A 81 7.59 12.84 -6.03
CA GLU A 81 9.00 12.53 -5.89
C GLU A 81 9.29 12.10 -4.43
N ARG A 82 10.29 11.23 -4.23
CA ARG A 82 10.59 10.67 -2.90
C ARG A 82 11.19 11.70 -1.92
N GLU A 83 11.93 12.67 -2.44
CA GLU A 83 12.70 13.64 -1.66
C GLU A 83 11.80 14.75 -1.08
N THR A 84 11.84 14.95 0.24
CA THR A 84 11.16 16.07 0.89
C THR A 84 11.99 17.36 0.84
N GLY A 85 11.37 18.49 1.14
CA GLY A 85 12.09 19.75 1.37
C GLY A 85 12.28 20.64 0.13
N VAL A 86 11.72 20.24 -1.01
CA VAL A 86 11.47 21.13 -2.14
C VAL A 86 10.07 21.73 -1.98
N THR A 87 9.92 23.03 -2.22
CA THR A 87 8.57 23.62 -2.25
C THR A 87 7.80 23.05 -3.42
N GLU A 88 6.85 22.16 -3.15
CA GLU A 88 5.96 21.64 -4.17
C GLU A 88 5.00 22.72 -4.63
N ARG A 89 4.99 23.00 -5.93
CA ARG A 89 4.02 23.89 -6.53
C ARG A 89 2.87 23.07 -7.09
N VAL A 90 1.81 22.94 -6.29
CA VAL A 90 0.62 22.19 -6.71
C VAL A 90 0.08 22.73 -8.04
N THR A 91 0.11 21.90 -9.08
CA THR A 91 -0.32 22.28 -10.42
C THR A 91 -1.84 22.22 -10.54
N PRO A 92 -2.46 22.96 -11.49
CA PRO A 92 -3.88 22.81 -11.77
C PRO A 92 -4.29 21.37 -12.17
N LYS A 93 -3.34 20.61 -12.75
CA LYS A 93 -3.53 19.19 -13.09
C LYS A 93 -3.63 18.33 -11.83
N GLU A 94 -2.70 18.49 -10.88
CA GLU A 94 -2.73 17.79 -9.60
C GLU A 94 -4.00 18.12 -8.80
N LEU A 95 -4.44 19.39 -8.78
CA LEU A 95 -5.71 19.75 -8.14
C LEU A 95 -6.91 19.03 -8.77
N LEU A 96 -6.91 18.87 -10.10
CA LEU A 96 -7.94 18.13 -10.80
C LEU A 96 -7.88 16.62 -10.48
N GLU A 97 -6.70 16.04 -10.42
CA GLU A 97 -6.48 14.63 -10.06
C GLU A 97 -6.93 14.36 -8.62
N ASN A 98 -6.53 15.21 -7.67
CA ASN A 98 -6.98 15.16 -6.27
C ASN A 98 -8.51 15.21 -6.18
N ASN A 99 -9.14 16.16 -6.88
CA ASN A 99 -10.59 16.30 -6.89
C ASN A 99 -11.28 15.08 -7.51
N THR A 100 -10.74 14.55 -8.61
CA THR A 100 -11.28 13.38 -9.32
C THR A 100 -11.19 12.13 -8.46
N PHE A 101 -10.06 11.90 -7.79
CA PHE A 101 -9.88 10.82 -6.84
C PHE A 101 -10.89 10.93 -5.68
N LEU A 102 -11.00 12.12 -5.06
CA LEU A 102 -11.95 12.36 -3.98
C LEU A 102 -13.41 12.11 -4.42
N ASN A 103 -13.81 12.56 -5.61
CA ASN A 103 -15.14 12.28 -6.15
C ASN A 103 -15.39 10.78 -6.32
N ALA A 104 -14.39 10.02 -6.79
CA ALA A 104 -14.53 8.58 -6.97
C ALA A 104 -14.66 7.84 -5.63
N VAL A 105 -13.83 8.17 -4.64
CA VAL A 105 -13.83 7.44 -3.36
C VAL A 105 -15.07 7.74 -2.53
N ILE A 106 -15.61 8.98 -2.51
CA ILE A 106 -16.80 9.30 -1.69
C ILE A 106 -18.09 8.62 -2.17
N GLU A 107 -18.11 8.11 -3.41
CA GLU A 107 -19.23 7.36 -3.98
C GLU A 107 -19.27 5.90 -3.49
N THR A 108 -18.14 5.40 -2.99
CA THR A 108 -17.96 4.00 -2.60
C THR A 108 -18.67 3.64 -1.29
N PRO A 109 -19.04 2.36 -1.09
CA PRO A 109 -19.65 1.91 0.16
C PRO A 109 -18.80 2.20 1.42
N PRO A 110 -17.46 1.97 1.45
CA PRO A 110 -16.63 2.31 2.61
C PRO A 110 -16.71 3.78 2.99
N MET A 111 -16.59 4.71 2.02
CA MET A 111 -16.60 6.13 2.35
C MET A 111 -17.97 6.64 2.76
N ARG A 112 -19.04 6.16 2.12
CA ARG A 112 -20.42 6.50 2.51
C ARG A 112 -20.73 6.04 3.93
N TYR A 113 -20.26 4.85 4.29
CA TYR A 113 -20.37 4.36 5.66
C TYR A 113 -19.59 5.23 6.64
N ALA A 114 -18.34 5.56 6.32
CA ALA A 114 -17.52 6.43 7.16
C ALA A 114 -18.16 7.81 7.39
N HIS A 115 -18.69 8.44 6.33
CA HIS A 115 -19.42 9.70 6.43
C HIS A 115 -20.63 9.58 7.38
N ALA A 116 -21.49 8.59 7.16
CA ALA A 116 -22.68 8.37 7.98
C ALA A 116 -22.32 8.13 9.45
N TRP A 117 -21.28 7.33 9.71
CA TRP A 117 -20.82 7.01 11.06
C TRP A 117 -20.22 8.22 11.77
N LEU A 118 -19.39 9.02 11.07
CA LEU A 118 -18.81 10.25 11.61
C LEU A 118 -19.87 11.32 11.88
N LEU A 119 -20.90 11.41 11.02
CA LEU A 119 -22.02 12.32 11.19
C LEU A 119 -22.82 11.96 12.45
N LYS A 120 -23.12 10.68 12.67
CA LYS A 120 -23.83 10.21 13.87
C LYS A 120 -23.00 10.38 15.15
N ASN A 121 -21.67 10.28 15.05
CA ASN A 121 -20.75 10.56 16.15
C ASN A 121 -20.40 12.04 16.32
N ARG A 122 -21.06 12.95 15.57
CA ARG A 122 -20.87 14.41 15.63
C ARG A 122 -19.42 14.84 15.39
N LYS A 123 -18.68 14.09 14.57
CA LYS A 123 -17.29 14.39 14.18
C LYS A 123 -17.21 15.18 12.89
N VAL A 124 -18.24 15.08 12.06
CA VAL A 124 -18.45 15.90 10.86
C VAL A 124 -19.89 16.37 10.81
N THR A 125 -20.15 17.36 9.97
CA THR A 125 -21.49 17.92 9.71
C THR A 125 -21.68 18.08 8.20
N GLY A 126 -22.92 18.26 7.77
CA GLY A 126 -23.23 18.51 6.36
C GLY A 126 -23.35 17.23 5.53
N ASP A 127 -23.48 17.42 4.22
CA ASP A 127 -23.69 16.35 3.26
C ASP A 127 -22.36 15.73 2.77
N LEU A 128 -22.42 14.88 1.74
CA LEU A 128 -21.23 14.27 1.15
C LEU A 128 -20.28 15.29 0.51
N GLN A 129 -20.79 16.42 0.00
CA GLN A 129 -19.94 17.47 -0.59
C GLN A 129 -19.19 18.24 0.50
N ASP A 130 -19.84 18.51 1.63
CA ASP A 130 -19.16 19.09 2.80
C ASP A 130 -18.11 18.13 3.35
N PHE A 131 -18.42 16.83 3.39
CA PHE A 131 -17.45 15.82 3.80
C PHE A 131 -16.27 15.71 2.83
N LYS A 132 -16.51 15.79 1.52
CA LYS A 132 -15.45 15.85 0.51
C LYS A 132 -14.50 17.03 0.75
N LYS A 133 -15.01 18.24 0.99
CA LYS A 133 -14.18 19.41 1.32
C LYS A 133 -13.35 19.17 2.59
N LYS A 134 -13.92 18.47 3.57
CA LYS A 134 -13.20 18.10 4.80
C LYS A 134 -12.09 17.09 4.52
N LEU A 135 -12.34 16.09 3.66
CA LEU A 135 -11.30 15.15 3.21
C LEU A 135 -10.20 15.87 2.44
N GLU A 136 -10.55 16.78 1.53
CA GLU A 136 -9.59 17.61 0.79
C GLU A 136 -8.65 18.36 1.74
N LEU A 137 -9.20 19.00 2.77
CA LEU A 137 -8.39 19.68 3.80
C LEU A 137 -7.49 18.72 4.60
N ILE A 138 -8.02 17.56 5.00
CA ILE A 138 -7.28 16.61 5.85
C ILE A 138 -6.14 15.95 5.08
N TRP A 139 -6.37 15.55 3.84
CA TRP A 139 -5.48 14.70 3.06
C TRP A 139 -4.59 15.50 2.10
N PHE A 140 -5.15 16.49 1.39
CA PHE A 140 -4.43 17.26 0.37
C PHE A 140 -4.12 18.69 0.80
N GLY A 141 -4.50 19.07 2.02
CA GLY A 141 -4.11 20.36 2.58
C GLY A 141 -2.61 20.39 2.84
N MET A 142 -1.88 21.23 2.10
CA MET A 142 -0.44 21.38 2.31
C MET A 142 -0.14 21.89 3.74
N TYR A 143 0.93 21.39 4.32
CA TYR A 143 1.52 21.93 5.55
C TYR A 143 3.04 22.03 5.41
N ARG A 144 3.67 22.69 6.38
CA ARG A 144 5.13 22.87 6.44
C ARG A 144 5.75 21.80 7.31
N ARG A 145 6.70 21.04 6.77
CA ARG A 145 7.49 20.05 7.51
C ARG A 145 8.97 20.42 7.57
N GLU A 146 9.54 20.87 6.45
CA GLU A 146 10.89 21.43 6.33
C GLU A 146 10.81 22.85 5.73
N VAL A 147 10.14 22.97 4.58
CA VAL A 147 9.85 24.23 3.88
C VAL A 147 8.34 24.51 3.87
N ARG A 148 7.93 25.77 3.65
CA ARG A 148 6.51 26.12 3.64
C ARG A 148 5.76 25.37 2.54
N ASN A 149 4.71 24.64 2.92
CA ASN A 149 3.83 23.89 2.00
C ASN A 149 4.60 22.86 1.16
N ASP A 150 5.38 22.02 1.83
CA ASP A 150 6.26 21.02 1.20
C ASP A 150 5.74 19.58 1.33
N SER A 151 4.62 19.37 2.02
CA SER A 151 4.04 18.03 2.15
C SER A 151 2.54 18.04 2.43
N SER A 152 1.88 16.93 2.09
CA SER A 152 0.48 16.64 2.39
C SER A 152 0.29 15.33 3.18
N GLY A 153 -0.92 15.13 3.73
CA GLY A 153 -1.25 13.90 4.43
C GLY A 153 -1.38 12.70 3.48
N PHE A 154 -1.75 12.96 2.23
CA PHE A 154 -1.81 11.95 1.18
C PHE A 154 -0.42 11.39 0.86
N GLU A 155 0.57 12.26 0.62
CA GLU A 155 1.96 11.84 0.37
C GLU A 155 2.49 10.95 1.48
N HIS A 156 2.38 11.41 2.73
CA HIS A 156 2.89 10.66 3.88
C HIS A 156 2.29 9.25 4.04
N VAL A 157 1.01 9.09 3.73
CA VAL A 157 0.28 7.83 3.94
C VAL A 157 0.39 6.90 2.74
N PHE A 158 0.17 7.42 1.53
CA PHE A 158 0.04 6.61 0.32
C PHE A 158 1.32 6.55 -0.52
N VAL A 159 2.13 7.62 -0.58
CA VAL A 159 3.39 7.63 -1.34
C VAL A 159 4.54 7.12 -0.47
N GLY A 160 4.61 7.65 0.75
CA GLY A 160 5.72 7.42 1.65
C GLY A 160 6.92 8.29 1.34
N GLU A 161 7.41 8.94 2.38
CA GLU A 161 8.50 9.90 2.26
C GLU A 161 9.75 9.43 3.00
N GLU A 162 10.87 9.93 2.52
CA GLU A 162 12.13 9.93 3.23
C GLU A 162 12.27 11.21 4.06
N LYS A 163 12.81 11.07 5.28
CA LYS A 163 13.24 12.21 6.10
C LYS A 163 14.59 11.92 6.71
N ASN A 164 15.57 12.79 6.47
CA ASN A 164 16.94 12.66 7.00
C ASN A 164 17.58 11.29 6.70
N GLY A 165 17.53 10.80 5.45
CA GLY A 165 18.10 9.49 5.12
C GLY A 165 17.30 8.31 5.67
N LYS A 166 16.03 8.51 6.07
CA LYS A 166 15.20 7.44 6.65
C LYS A 166 13.81 7.44 6.06
N ILE A 167 13.42 6.29 5.54
CA ILE A 167 12.07 6.05 5.05
C ILE A 167 11.11 6.04 6.24
N CYS A 168 10.31 7.10 6.37
CA CYS A 168 9.36 7.29 7.46
C CYS A 168 7.92 6.89 7.09
N GLY A 169 7.61 6.75 5.79
CA GLY A 169 6.31 6.32 5.26
C GLY A 169 6.41 5.06 4.39
N CYS A 170 5.50 4.87 3.43
CA CYS A 170 5.41 3.70 2.54
C CYS A 170 4.92 2.45 3.27
N HIS A 171 3.63 2.51 3.61
CA HIS A 171 2.84 1.42 4.19
C HIS A 171 1.74 0.94 3.25
N ASN A 172 1.40 1.73 2.23
CA ASN A 172 0.40 1.35 1.24
C ASN A 172 0.95 0.27 0.30
N TRP A 173 0.20 -0.80 0.14
CA TRP A 173 0.65 -1.97 -0.61
C TRP A 173 0.73 -1.70 -2.12
N LEU A 174 -0.11 -0.81 -2.67
CA LEU A 174 -0.09 -0.45 -4.09
C LEU A 174 1.19 0.31 -4.42
N GLN A 175 1.63 1.20 -3.55
CA GLN A 175 2.90 1.89 -3.70
C GLN A 175 4.08 0.93 -3.55
N VAL A 176 4.08 0.05 -2.54
CA VAL A 176 5.13 -0.98 -2.43
C VAL A 176 5.22 -1.83 -3.70
N TYR A 177 4.07 -2.26 -4.24
CA TYR A 177 4.00 -2.98 -5.50
C TYR A 177 4.53 -2.15 -6.68
N ASN A 178 4.13 -0.87 -6.78
CA ASN A 178 4.55 0.04 -7.84
C ASN A 178 6.07 0.25 -7.87
N GLU A 179 6.66 0.41 -6.69
CA GLU A 179 8.10 0.61 -6.53
C GLU A 179 8.89 -0.68 -6.76
N GLU A 180 8.36 -1.83 -6.30
CA GLU A 180 8.98 -3.14 -6.52
C GLU A 180 9.01 -3.51 -8.01
N ARG A 181 7.89 -3.32 -8.72
CA ARG A 181 7.84 -3.61 -10.17
C ARG A 181 8.71 -2.66 -11.01
N ASN A 182 9.03 -1.48 -10.48
CA ASN A 182 9.96 -0.52 -11.10
C ASN A 182 11.41 -0.78 -10.69
N GLY A 183 11.68 -1.81 -9.88
CA GLY A 183 13.02 -2.19 -9.43
C GLY A 183 13.63 -1.25 -8.39
N ARG A 184 12.82 -0.36 -7.79
CA ARG A 184 13.26 0.59 -6.76
C ARG A 184 13.12 0.01 -5.35
N ILE A 185 12.14 -0.86 -5.11
CA ILE A 185 12.04 -1.62 -3.86
C ILE A 185 12.63 -3.02 -4.03
N ASN A 186 13.45 -3.40 -3.05
CA ASN A 186 13.99 -4.74 -2.87
C ASN A 186 13.46 -5.32 -1.54
N TYR A 187 12.49 -6.23 -1.63
CA TYR A 187 11.94 -6.96 -0.49
C TYR A 187 13.01 -7.82 0.21
N LYS A 188 13.07 -7.78 1.54
CA LYS A 188 14.12 -8.45 2.35
C LYS A 188 13.62 -9.57 3.24
N GLY A 189 12.36 -9.96 3.09
CA GLY A 189 11.72 -10.97 3.92
C GLY A 189 10.68 -10.40 4.90
N TYR A 190 9.77 -11.26 5.31
CA TYR A 190 8.69 -10.87 6.20
C TYR A 190 9.19 -10.87 7.66
N ILE A 191 8.65 -9.99 8.48
CA ILE A 191 8.94 -9.93 9.91
C ILE A 191 7.99 -10.87 10.65
N ARG A 192 8.56 -11.82 11.40
CA ARG A 192 7.79 -12.75 12.22
C ARG A 192 6.91 -11.98 13.23
N PRO A 193 5.56 -12.08 13.17
CA PRO A 193 4.69 -11.52 14.19
C PRO A 193 5.11 -11.92 15.61
N ARG A 194 5.13 -10.94 16.51
CA ARG A 194 5.43 -11.17 17.92
C ARG A 194 4.28 -11.92 18.58
N GLN A 195 4.52 -13.14 19.04
CA GLN A 195 3.62 -13.88 19.93
C GLN A 195 4.30 -14.06 21.28
N ARG A 196 3.63 -13.68 22.38
CA ARG A 196 4.16 -13.92 23.73
C ARG A 196 3.91 -15.38 24.10
N GLY A 197 4.97 -16.12 24.43
CA GLY A 197 4.85 -17.46 25.02
C GLY A 197 4.37 -18.59 24.09
N CYS A 198 4.07 -18.32 22.82
CA CYS A 198 3.65 -19.34 21.84
C CYS A 198 4.69 -19.52 20.74
N LYS A 199 4.78 -20.74 20.19
CA LYS A 199 5.56 -20.99 18.97
C LYS A 199 4.99 -20.16 17.83
N PHE A 200 5.88 -19.53 17.09
CA PHE A 200 5.58 -18.73 15.91
C PHE A 200 4.65 -19.47 14.93
N VAL A 201 3.56 -18.83 14.52
CA VAL A 201 2.70 -19.31 13.43
C VAL A 201 3.11 -18.58 12.15
N GLU A 202 3.77 -19.30 11.24
CA GLU A 202 4.17 -18.79 9.93
C GLU A 202 2.97 -18.16 9.20
N PRO A 203 3.11 -16.93 8.67
CA PRO A 203 2.07 -16.32 7.86
C PRO A 203 1.84 -17.16 6.60
N HIS A 204 0.60 -17.16 6.14
CA HIS A 204 0.26 -17.79 4.87
C HIS A 204 0.35 -16.78 3.73
N ASN A 205 0.58 -17.21 2.48
CA ASN A 205 0.57 -16.31 1.31
C ASN A 205 -0.83 -15.69 1.02
N LYS A 206 -1.82 -15.93 1.89
CA LYS A 206 -3.16 -15.35 1.86
C LYS A 206 -3.36 -14.25 2.90
N GLU A 207 -2.32 -13.96 3.70
CA GLU A 207 -2.43 -12.93 4.72
C GLU A 207 -2.54 -11.56 4.08
N GLN A 208 -3.54 -10.79 4.51
CA GLN A 208 -3.79 -9.42 4.06
C GLN A 208 -3.29 -8.38 5.07
N LEU A 209 -2.62 -8.81 6.14
CA LEU A 209 -1.85 -7.93 7.02
C LEU A 209 -0.44 -8.52 7.15
N VAL A 210 0.52 -7.90 6.47
CA VAL A 210 1.89 -8.41 6.38
C VAL A 210 2.83 -7.36 6.94
N THR A 211 3.75 -7.79 7.80
CA THR A 211 4.87 -6.97 8.25
C THR A 211 6.13 -7.46 7.56
N PHE A 212 6.87 -6.57 6.93
CA PHE A 212 8.06 -6.92 6.15
C PHE A 212 9.13 -5.83 6.23
N GLN A 213 10.33 -6.22 5.81
CA GLN A 213 11.45 -5.33 5.61
C GLN A 213 11.69 -5.17 4.11
N PHE A 214 12.10 -3.98 3.70
CA PHE A 214 12.56 -3.75 2.34
C PHE A 214 13.65 -2.67 2.31
N GLN A 215 14.40 -2.67 1.21
CA GLN A 215 15.28 -1.58 0.84
C GLN A 215 14.62 -0.80 -0.29
N TRP A 216 14.56 0.53 -0.20
CA TRP A 216 14.10 1.41 -1.26
C TRP A 216 15.31 2.18 -1.77
N GLU A 217 15.77 1.79 -2.96
CA GLU A 217 17.03 2.21 -3.56
C GLU A 217 18.22 1.91 -2.62
N ASP A 218 18.74 2.91 -1.95
CA ASP A 218 19.87 2.86 -1.02
C ASP A 218 19.46 2.73 0.45
N GLU A 219 18.22 3.09 0.81
CA GLU A 219 17.79 3.14 2.22
C GLU A 219 16.98 1.93 2.66
N THR A 220 17.24 1.44 3.87
CA THR A 220 16.55 0.27 4.43
C THR A 220 15.45 0.67 5.40
N LYS A 221 14.21 0.27 5.10
CA LYS A 221 13.09 0.33 6.03
C LYS A 221 12.97 -0.98 6.80
N LEU A 222 13.36 -0.97 8.07
CA LEU A 222 13.43 -2.16 8.93
C LEU A 222 12.09 -2.85 9.15
N VAL A 223 11.02 -2.07 9.29
CA VAL A 223 9.67 -2.57 9.59
C VAL A 223 8.65 -1.72 8.85
N SER A 224 7.90 -2.35 7.95
CA SER A 224 6.67 -1.81 7.38
C SER A 224 5.56 -2.83 7.52
N THR A 225 4.42 -2.42 8.07
CA THR A 225 3.21 -3.23 8.07
C THR A 225 2.23 -2.64 7.06
N SER A 226 1.67 -3.51 6.20
CA SER A 226 0.75 -3.13 5.14
C SER A 226 -0.50 -4.01 5.14
N LEU A 227 -1.63 -3.40 4.82
CA LEU A 227 -2.86 -4.11 4.49
C LEU A 227 -2.82 -4.49 3.01
N ILE A 228 -2.61 -5.77 2.68
CA ILE A 228 -2.43 -6.20 1.29
C ILE A 228 -3.76 -6.51 0.61
N GLY A 229 -3.96 -5.94 -0.57
CA GLY A 229 -5.14 -6.17 -1.41
C GLY A 229 -6.36 -5.34 -1.05
N VAL A 230 -6.34 -4.58 0.04
CA VAL A 230 -7.44 -3.64 0.37
C VAL A 230 -7.52 -2.50 -0.64
N SER A 231 -8.71 -1.93 -0.83
CA SER A 231 -8.87 -0.83 -1.78
C SER A 231 -8.38 0.52 -1.24
N PRO A 232 -8.05 1.49 -2.13
CA PRO A 232 -7.66 2.84 -1.74
C PRO A 232 -8.72 3.53 -0.86
N GLU A 233 -9.99 3.40 -1.21
CA GLU A 233 -11.11 3.97 -0.46
C GLU A 233 -11.29 3.33 0.92
N PHE A 234 -10.94 2.06 1.11
CA PHE A 234 -10.97 1.41 2.42
C PHE A 234 -9.91 1.99 3.35
N GLU A 235 -8.65 2.08 2.91
CA GLU A 235 -7.57 2.65 3.73
C GLU A 235 -7.89 4.11 4.07
N MET A 236 -8.34 4.90 3.09
CA MET A 236 -8.72 6.29 3.31
C MET A 236 -9.89 6.43 4.29
N ALA A 237 -10.92 5.58 4.19
CA ALA A 237 -12.04 5.55 5.13
C ALA A 237 -11.61 5.21 6.55
N LEU A 238 -10.81 4.15 6.69
CA LEU A 238 -10.30 3.64 7.95
C LEU A 238 -9.47 4.70 8.68
N TYR A 239 -8.47 5.26 7.98
CA TYR A 239 -7.58 6.26 8.57
C TYR A 239 -8.33 7.56 8.89
N THR A 240 -9.29 7.98 8.06
CA THR A 240 -10.12 9.15 8.37
C THR A 240 -10.98 8.94 9.62
N MET A 241 -11.57 7.75 9.80
CA MET A 241 -12.37 7.43 10.98
C MET A 241 -11.52 7.38 12.25
N CYS A 242 -10.37 6.71 12.20
CA CYS A 242 -9.42 6.65 13.32
C CYS A 242 -8.87 8.05 13.66
N PHE A 243 -8.55 8.87 12.65
CA PHE A 243 -8.04 10.22 12.87
C PHE A 243 -9.08 11.15 13.52
N LEU A 244 -10.35 11.13 13.07
CA LEU A 244 -11.37 12.07 13.56
C LEU A 244 -12.08 11.63 14.84
N ASN A 245 -12.14 10.33 15.13
CA ASN A 245 -12.85 9.82 16.31
C ASN A 245 -11.95 9.03 17.28
N GLY A 246 -10.74 8.69 16.87
CA GLY A 246 -9.82 7.89 17.65
C GLY A 246 -8.82 8.72 18.45
N GLN A 247 -7.67 8.11 18.71
CA GLN A 247 -6.48 8.70 19.33
C GLN A 247 -5.28 8.45 18.41
N GLU A 248 -4.06 8.71 18.87
CA GLU A 248 -2.87 8.32 18.11
C GLU A 248 -2.75 6.81 17.91
N ASN A 249 -3.20 6.01 18.89
CA ASN A 249 -3.23 4.55 18.84
C ASN A 249 -4.69 4.08 18.86
N ASN A 250 -5.09 3.31 17.86
CA ASN A 250 -6.45 2.80 17.68
C ASN A 250 -6.44 1.29 17.50
N HIS A 251 -6.64 0.56 18.60
CA HIS A 251 -6.76 -0.90 18.55
C HIS A 251 -8.10 -1.31 17.96
N VAL A 252 -8.08 -1.91 16.76
CA VAL A 252 -9.27 -2.28 16.01
C VAL A 252 -9.15 -3.68 15.39
N GLN A 253 -10.30 -4.33 15.22
CA GLN A 253 -10.44 -5.58 14.50
C GLN A 253 -10.80 -5.27 13.04
N LEU A 254 -10.06 -5.85 12.09
CA LEU A 254 -10.29 -5.76 10.66
C LEU A 254 -10.37 -7.17 10.07
N GLY A 255 -11.59 -7.69 9.89
CA GLY A 255 -11.78 -9.08 9.46
C GLY A 255 -11.10 -10.04 10.45
N PRO A 256 -10.12 -10.87 10.03
CA PRO A 256 -9.38 -11.75 10.93
C PRO A 256 -8.22 -11.07 11.67
N TYR A 257 -7.92 -9.80 11.39
CA TYR A 257 -6.72 -9.11 11.86
C TYR A 257 -6.97 -8.18 13.04
N LEU A 258 -6.23 -8.38 14.13
CA LEU A 258 -6.14 -7.40 15.20
C LEU A 258 -4.97 -6.46 14.93
N CYS A 259 -5.24 -5.16 14.86
CA CYS A 259 -4.24 -4.16 14.50
C CYS A 259 -4.37 -2.90 15.34
N ASN A 260 -3.26 -2.18 15.46
CA ASN A 260 -3.24 -0.80 15.94
C ASN A 260 -3.15 0.12 14.73
N ILE A 261 -4.19 0.90 14.44
CA ILE A 261 -4.11 1.95 13.44
C ILE A 261 -3.49 3.17 14.10
N LYS A 262 -2.23 3.45 13.77
CA LYS A 262 -1.54 4.64 14.22
C LYS A 262 -1.97 5.82 13.36
N CYS A 263 -2.27 6.95 14.00
CA CYS A 263 -2.60 8.20 13.32
C CYS A 263 -1.87 9.36 13.99
N PHE A 264 -0.95 9.98 13.27
CA PHE A 264 -0.30 11.21 13.71
C PHE A 264 -0.98 12.40 13.05
N SER A 265 -0.97 13.53 13.75
CA SER A 265 -1.62 14.76 13.30
C SER A 265 -0.60 15.86 13.10
N PHE A 266 -0.88 16.75 12.15
CA PHE A 266 -0.15 18.01 11.97
C PHE A 266 -1.09 19.20 12.09
N GLY A 267 -0.61 20.26 12.74
CA GLY A 267 -1.39 21.46 13.02
C GLY A 267 -2.26 21.35 14.26
N HIS A 268 -3.14 22.34 14.45
CA HIS A 268 -3.98 22.44 15.64
C HIS A 268 -5.41 22.90 15.31
N GLY A 269 -6.36 22.49 16.14
CA GLY A 269 -7.75 22.92 16.05
C GLY A 269 -8.42 22.55 14.73
N LYS A 270 -9.07 23.51 14.08
CA LYS A 270 -9.84 23.29 12.84
C LYS A 270 -8.97 22.96 11.63
N ASP A 271 -7.69 23.35 11.67
CA ASP A 271 -6.72 23.20 10.57
C ASP A 271 -5.85 21.94 10.72
N THR A 272 -6.19 21.07 11.69
CA THR A 272 -5.52 19.79 11.92
C THR A 272 -5.69 18.87 10.72
N LYS A 273 -4.58 18.32 10.25
CA LYS A 273 -4.47 17.43 9.09
C LYS A 273 -3.87 16.10 9.51
N ILE A 274 -4.05 15.09 8.67
CA ILE A 274 -3.37 13.82 8.90
C ILE A 274 -1.90 13.99 8.55
N GLY A 275 -1.04 13.58 9.48
CA GLY A 275 0.39 13.49 9.23
C GLY A 275 0.69 12.18 8.56
N THR A 276 0.84 11.13 9.35
CA THR A 276 0.96 9.76 8.83
C THR A 276 -0.08 8.87 9.49
N ALA A 277 -0.49 7.82 8.81
CA ALA A 277 -1.34 6.79 9.33
C ALA A 277 -0.99 5.45 8.69
N PHE A 278 -0.92 4.42 9.51
CA PHE A 278 -0.52 3.09 9.07
C PHE A 278 -0.97 2.03 10.10
N PRO A 279 -1.14 0.77 9.67
CA PRO A 279 -1.44 -0.32 10.57
C PRO A 279 -0.17 -0.80 11.26
N GLU A 280 -0.28 -1.26 12.50
CA GLU A 280 0.69 -2.14 13.14
C GLU A 280 0.01 -3.44 13.53
N ALA A 281 0.65 -4.57 13.22
CA ALA A 281 0.14 -5.87 13.60
C ALA A 281 0.25 -6.06 15.12
N LEU A 282 -0.87 -6.41 15.77
CA LEU A 282 -0.89 -6.76 17.18
C LEU A 282 -0.75 -8.28 17.37
N PRO A 283 -0.22 -8.74 18.52
CA PRO A 283 -0.24 -10.15 18.86
C PRO A 283 -1.66 -10.72 18.80
N LEU A 284 -1.80 -11.93 18.27
CA LEU A 284 -3.08 -12.64 18.28
C LEU A 284 -3.56 -12.86 19.71
N THR A 285 -4.86 -12.69 19.94
CA THR A 285 -5.51 -13.19 21.15
C THR A 285 -5.45 -14.72 21.17
N GLU A 286 -5.61 -15.34 22.36
CA GLU A 286 -5.64 -16.80 22.49
C GLU A 286 -6.72 -17.43 21.61
N ALA A 287 -7.91 -16.84 21.54
CA ALA A 287 -9.00 -17.30 20.69
C ALA A 287 -8.66 -17.23 19.19
N GLN A 288 -7.99 -16.17 18.74
CA GLN A 288 -7.55 -16.03 17.35
C GLN A 288 -6.42 -17.01 17.02
N ALA A 289 -5.47 -17.19 17.94
CA ALA A 289 -4.40 -18.17 17.79
C ALA A 289 -4.96 -19.60 17.68
N ALA A 290 -5.90 -19.97 18.56
CA ALA A 290 -6.60 -21.25 18.51
C ALA A 290 -7.34 -21.44 17.18
N THR A 291 -8.10 -20.43 16.73
CA THR A 291 -8.83 -20.47 15.46
C THR A 291 -7.88 -20.66 14.27
N LYS A 292 -6.74 -19.95 14.25
CA LYS A 292 -5.72 -20.06 13.21
C LYS A 292 -5.05 -21.44 13.22
N ILE A 293 -4.73 -21.99 14.38
CA ILE A 293 -4.18 -23.35 14.50
C ILE A 293 -5.19 -24.38 13.98
N GLN A 294 -6.46 -24.27 14.38
CA GLN A 294 -7.51 -25.17 13.91
C GLN A 294 -7.75 -25.08 12.40
N SER A 295 -7.63 -23.90 11.78
CA SER A 295 -7.78 -23.77 10.32
C SER A 295 -6.60 -24.42 9.58
N ILE A 296 -5.37 -24.27 10.09
CA ILE A 296 -4.18 -24.93 9.55
C ILE A 296 -4.32 -26.45 9.63
N LEU A 297 -4.71 -26.97 10.80
CA LEU A 297 -4.92 -28.42 10.99
C LEU A 297 -6.01 -28.94 10.05
N ARG A 298 -7.16 -28.26 9.95
CA ARG A 298 -8.23 -28.62 9.01
C ARG A 298 -7.75 -28.61 7.55
N GLY A 299 -7.00 -27.59 7.15
CA GLY A 299 -6.43 -27.51 5.81
C GLY A 299 -5.46 -28.65 5.50
N ASN A 300 -4.63 -29.04 6.47
CA ASN A 300 -3.72 -30.18 6.34
C ASN A 300 -4.49 -31.50 6.26
N HIS A 301 -5.48 -31.72 7.13
CA HIS A 301 -6.34 -32.91 7.08
C HIS A 301 -7.06 -33.03 5.74
N ALA A 302 -7.62 -31.94 5.21
CA ALA A 302 -8.27 -31.93 3.90
C ALA A 302 -7.31 -32.31 2.77
N ARG A 303 -6.05 -31.84 2.81
CA ARG A 303 -5.01 -32.22 1.82
C ARG A 303 -4.60 -33.68 1.93
N VAL A 304 -4.51 -34.21 3.14
CA VAL A 304 -4.18 -35.63 3.38
C VAL A 304 -5.32 -36.54 2.91
N GLN A 305 -6.58 -36.15 3.14
CA GLN A 305 -7.75 -36.92 2.73
C GLN A 305 -8.04 -36.82 1.22
N ASN A 306 -7.65 -35.74 0.57
CA ASN A 306 -7.83 -35.52 -0.87
C ASN A 306 -6.49 -35.27 -1.59
N PRO A 307 -5.61 -36.28 -1.67
CA PRO A 307 -4.29 -36.14 -2.30
C PRO A 307 -4.38 -35.86 -3.82
N HIS A 308 -5.51 -36.19 -4.45
CA HIS A 308 -5.77 -35.95 -5.87
C HIS A 308 -6.33 -34.55 -6.19
N VAL A 309 -6.64 -33.73 -5.18
CA VAL A 309 -6.86 -32.29 -5.39
C VAL A 309 -5.49 -31.63 -5.52
N ARG A 310 -4.81 -31.99 -6.61
CA ARG A 310 -3.68 -31.23 -7.13
C ARG A 310 -4.25 -29.84 -7.39
N ARG A 311 -3.64 -28.79 -6.84
CA ARG A 311 -3.80 -27.46 -7.45
C ARG A 311 -3.50 -27.71 -8.93
N GLN A 312 -4.48 -27.51 -9.81
CA GLN A 312 -4.11 -27.28 -11.19
C GLN A 312 -3.12 -26.12 -11.11
N PRO A 313 -1.86 -26.28 -11.53
CA PRO A 313 -1.05 -25.11 -11.76
C PRO A 313 -1.91 -24.20 -12.64
N PRO A 314 -1.96 -22.88 -12.38
CA PRO A 314 -2.61 -21.98 -13.33
C PRO A 314 -2.10 -22.37 -14.73
N PRO A 315 -2.99 -22.41 -15.74
CA PRO A 315 -2.56 -22.75 -17.08
C PRO A 315 -1.30 -21.93 -17.38
N PRO A 316 -0.24 -22.54 -17.94
CA PRO A 316 0.93 -21.76 -18.33
C PRO A 316 0.42 -20.57 -19.14
N PRO A 317 0.97 -19.36 -18.92
CA PRO A 317 0.56 -18.20 -19.70
C PRO A 317 0.57 -18.62 -21.17
N PRO A 318 -0.50 -18.36 -21.94
CA PRO A 318 -0.57 -18.81 -23.32
C PRO A 318 0.56 -18.16 -24.11
N GLY A 319 1.66 -18.90 -24.31
CA GLY A 319 2.85 -18.41 -25.01
C GLY A 319 3.54 -17.23 -24.33
N PRO A 320 4.56 -16.62 -24.98
CA PRO A 320 5.01 -15.30 -24.58
C PRO A 320 3.78 -14.38 -24.50
N ALA A 321 3.70 -13.54 -23.47
CA ALA A 321 2.56 -12.64 -23.21
C ALA A 321 2.32 -11.58 -24.31
N TRP A 322 2.90 -11.76 -25.50
CA TRP A 322 2.78 -10.92 -26.68
C TRP A 322 2.85 -11.85 -27.90
N GLY A 323 1.85 -11.79 -28.77
CA GLY A 323 1.89 -12.46 -30.07
C GLY A 323 3.14 -12.08 -30.87
N PRO A 324 3.44 -12.80 -31.97
CA PRO A 324 4.63 -12.50 -32.77
C PRO A 324 4.59 -11.04 -33.24
N PRO A 325 5.73 -10.32 -33.22
CA PRO A 325 5.78 -8.93 -33.66
C PRO A 325 5.36 -8.83 -35.13
N PRO A 326 4.57 -7.81 -35.52
CA PRO A 326 4.25 -7.60 -36.92
C PRO A 326 5.53 -7.24 -37.68
N GLY A 327 5.93 -8.14 -38.58
CA GLY A 327 6.71 -7.87 -39.79
C GLY A 327 8.07 -7.18 -39.61
N GLY A 328 9.15 -7.96 -39.66
CA GLY A 328 10.44 -7.43 -40.10
C GLY A 328 10.49 -7.34 -41.62
N ALA A 329 10.49 -6.12 -42.18
CA ALA A 329 11.18 -5.80 -43.43
C ALA A 329 11.32 -4.27 -43.62
N ALA A 330 12.59 -3.83 -43.59
CA ALA A 330 13.20 -2.68 -44.27
C ALA A 330 12.64 -1.24 -44.14
N ILE A 331 13.53 -0.33 -43.73
CA ILE A 331 13.48 1.15 -43.76
C ILE A 331 13.63 1.66 -45.22
N PRO A 332 12.89 2.71 -45.67
CA PRO A 332 13.49 4.07 -45.78
C PRO A 332 12.57 5.29 -45.49
N VAL A 333 13.12 6.22 -44.68
CA VAL A 333 13.16 7.72 -44.73
C VAL A 333 11.83 8.56 -44.80
N PRO A 334 11.72 9.74 -44.14
CA PRO A 334 10.46 10.23 -43.55
C PRO A 334 9.83 11.46 -44.23
N GLN A 335 8.52 11.66 -44.01
CA GLN A 335 7.87 12.98 -43.83
C GLN A 335 6.46 12.85 -43.19
N PRO A 336 5.89 13.93 -42.61
CA PRO A 336 5.09 13.85 -41.38
C PRO A 336 3.58 14.13 -41.56
N SER A 337 2.73 13.46 -40.78
CA SER A 337 1.42 13.99 -40.36
C SER A 337 0.70 13.05 -39.39
N GLY A 338 0.12 13.63 -38.33
CA GLY A 338 -1.21 13.25 -37.83
C GLY A 338 -1.32 12.10 -36.82
N ALA A 339 -1.63 12.48 -35.58
CA ALA A 339 -2.46 11.81 -34.57
C ALA A 339 -2.52 10.27 -34.55
N HIS A 340 -2.22 9.62 -33.41
CA HIS A 340 -3.07 8.59 -32.80
C HIS A 340 -2.60 8.15 -31.40
N SER A 341 -3.60 7.97 -30.53
CA SER A 341 -3.72 7.25 -29.24
C SER A 341 -2.47 6.87 -28.44
N ALA A 342 -2.40 7.41 -27.22
CA ALA A 342 -1.52 6.97 -26.15
C ALA A 342 -1.85 5.54 -25.71
N GLY A 343 -0.90 4.62 -25.87
CA GLY A 343 -0.93 3.30 -25.26
C GLY A 343 -0.73 3.38 -23.74
N ASN A 344 -1.32 2.41 -23.04
CA ASN A 344 -1.33 2.32 -21.57
C ASN A 344 0.09 2.13 -21.01
N ALA A 345 0.65 3.17 -20.37
CA ALA A 345 2.02 3.20 -19.84
C ALA A 345 2.26 2.24 -18.65
N TRP A 346 1.20 1.65 -18.09
CA TRP A 346 1.22 0.86 -16.86
C TRP A 346 1.45 -0.65 -17.06
N ALA A 347 1.62 -1.11 -18.29
CA ALA A 347 1.70 -2.54 -18.65
C ALA A 347 3.13 -3.09 -18.83
N LYS A 348 4.13 -2.63 -18.04
CA LYS A 348 5.49 -3.21 -18.10
C LYS A 348 5.61 -4.51 -17.29
N PRO A 349 6.22 -5.58 -17.85
CA PRO A 349 6.44 -6.84 -17.17
C PRO A 349 7.50 -6.74 -16.06
N LEU A 350 7.39 -7.60 -15.04
CA LEU A 350 8.37 -7.78 -13.97
C LEU A 350 9.74 -8.15 -14.56
N SER A 351 10.76 -7.34 -14.33
CA SER A 351 12.12 -7.65 -14.77
C SER A 351 12.75 -8.68 -13.83
N GLN A 352 13.03 -9.89 -14.33
CA GLN A 352 13.95 -10.81 -13.66
C GLN A 352 15.38 -10.28 -13.81
N ARG A 353 16.09 -10.08 -12.70
CA ARG A 353 17.48 -9.64 -12.72
C ARG A 353 18.40 -10.81 -13.08
N GLY A 354 19.18 -10.64 -14.14
CA GLY A 354 20.30 -11.55 -14.46
C GLY A 354 21.42 -11.46 -13.41
N PRO A 355 22.33 -12.45 -13.36
CA PRO A 355 23.42 -12.48 -12.40
C PRO A 355 24.37 -11.28 -12.61
N PRO A 356 25.03 -10.80 -11.54
CA PRO A 356 25.91 -9.64 -11.64
C PRO A 356 27.09 -9.94 -12.56
N THR A 357 27.22 -9.16 -13.63
CA THR A 357 28.41 -9.12 -14.48
C THR A 357 29.57 -8.49 -13.71
N ALA A 358 30.69 -9.21 -13.64
CA ALA A 358 31.94 -8.70 -13.10
C ALA A 358 32.43 -7.50 -13.94
N ALA A 359 32.72 -6.38 -13.30
CA ALA A 359 33.35 -5.24 -13.95
C ALA A 359 34.85 -5.55 -14.23
N PRO A 360 35.39 -5.11 -15.38
CA PRO A 360 36.81 -5.27 -15.68
C PRO A 360 37.65 -4.28 -14.86
N GLY A 361 38.83 -4.73 -14.44
CA GLY A 361 39.79 -3.95 -13.68
C GLY A 361 40.21 -2.67 -14.40
N GLY A 362 40.10 -1.55 -13.69
CA GLY A 362 40.58 -0.24 -14.09
C GLY A 362 41.45 0.36 -12.98
N SER A 363 42.62 0.83 -13.39
CA SER A 363 43.75 1.37 -12.63
C SER A 363 43.45 2.54 -11.68
N LYS A 364 44.22 2.59 -10.58
CA LYS A 364 44.37 3.73 -9.65
C LYS A 364 44.68 5.05 -10.38
N PRO A 365 44.33 6.19 -9.75
CA PRO A 365 45.36 7.17 -9.45
C PRO A 365 45.32 7.69 -8.00
N ASP A 366 46.44 8.34 -7.67
CA ASP A 366 46.96 8.68 -6.35
C ASP A 366 46.23 9.80 -5.57
N ASP A 367 46.58 9.81 -4.28
CA ASP A 367 46.30 10.73 -3.18
C ASP A 367 46.11 12.23 -3.50
N ALA A 368 45.13 12.86 -2.85
CA ALA A 368 45.30 14.15 -2.17
C ALA A 368 44.10 14.52 -1.26
N TRP A 369 44.34 14.48 0.05
CA TRP A 369 43.89 15.41 1.12
C TRP A 369 42.55 16.19 0.98
N ALA A 370 41.61 15.93 1.90
CA ALA A 370 40.92 16.96 2.70
C ALA A 370 40.09 16.37 3.86
N GLN A 371 40.24 16.97 5.03
CA GLN A 371 39.68 16.63 6.34
C GLN A 371 38.18 16.93 6.52
N PRO A 372 37.53 16.39 7.58
CA PRO A 372 36.07 16.37 7.72
C PRO A 372 35.53 17.69 8.28
N ARG A 373 34.40 18.15 7.75
CA ARG A 373 33.59 19.18 8.41
C ARG A 373 32.33 18.55 8.99
N LYS A 374 32.25 18.68 10.32
CA LYS A 374 31.04 18.65 11.14
C LYS A 374 29.95 19.50 10.48
N TRP A 375 28.74 18.97 10.33
CA TRP A 375 27.52 19.38 11.04
C TRP A 375 26.52 18.23 10.99
#